data_AF-A0A967L397-F1
#
_entry.id   AF-A0A967L397-F1
#
_cell.length_a   1.000
_cell.length_b   1.000
_cell.length_c   1.000
_cell.angle_alpha   90.00
_cell.angle_beta   90.00
_cell.angle_gamma   90.00
#
_symmetry.space_group_name_H-M   'P 1'
#
loop_
_entity.id
_entity.type
_entity.pdbx_description
1 polymer ?
#
loop_
_entity_poly.entity_id
_entity_poly.type
_entity_poly.pdbx_seq_one_letter_code
_entity_poly.pdbx_strand_id
1 'polypeptide(L)'
;FQAARVAARLELRPVKAFFRGSGDIEAIGTSGTIISTERVANAIGIVESDLTFEALEALIERVIEAGSVDALKMPGLSERRAQVWPGGLSILAELIGVLRIERLKVSDGALREGLLYDLLGRLQHEDARERTVRAMAGRYNVDEAQAQRVAETACLLLEQCAEPWQLTSPLAEQGLVWSARLHEIGLDISHDGYQRHGAYIAENADMPGFPRAEQRLLAFLIASQRHQIVTRYLKSLPRAWREPALRLAILLRL
;
A
#
# COMPACT_ATOMS: atom_id res chain seq x y z
N PHE A 1 -19.04 10.29 -22.09
CA PHE A 1 -19.32 10.18 -20.64
C PHE A 1 -20.02 8.88 -20.23
N GLN A 2 -21.19 8.51 -20.78
CA GLN A 2 -21.97 7.36 -20.26
C GLN A 2 -21.19 6.03 -20.20
N ALA A 3 -20.44 5.67 -21.25
CA ALA A 3 -19.62 4.46 -21.24
C ALA A 3 -18.55 4.48 -20.12
N ALA A 4 -17.89 5.63 -19.91
CA ALA A 4 -16.90 5.80 -18.84
C ALA A 4 -17.52 5.68 -17.44
N ARG A 5 -18.72 6.26 -17.25
CA ARG A 5 -19.49 6.14 -16.00
C ARG A 5 -19.88 4.68 -15.72
N VAL A 6 -20.36 3.95 -16.73
CA VAL A 6 -20.68 2.52 -16.58
C VAL A 6 -19.44 1.72 -16.21
N ALA A 7 -18.30 1.97 -16.85
CA ALA A 7 -17.04 1.31 -16.51
C ALA A 7 -16.62 1.58 -15.06
N ALA A 8 -16.66 2.84 -14.62
CA ALA A 8 -16.33 3.21 -13.24
C ALA A 8 -17.25 2.51 -12.22
N ARG A 9 -18.57 2.42 -12.50
CA ARG A 9 -19.51 1.69 -11.64
C ARG A 9 -19.22 0.19 -11.54
N LEU A 10 -18.74 -0.42 -12.61
CA LEU A 10 -18.40 -1.84 -12.60
C LEU A 10 -17.21 -2.12 -11.68
N GLU A 11 -16.18 -1.28 -11.73
CA GLU A 11 -15.01 -1.38 -10.85
C GLU A 11 -15.35 -1.13 -9.36
N LEU A 12 -16.31 -0.24 -9.08
CA LEU A 12 -16.75 0.06 -7.70
C LEU A 12 -17.70 -0.98 -7.10
N ARG A 13 -18.27 -1.88 -7.93
CA ARG A 13 -19.27 -2.86 -7.49
C ARG A 13 -18.81 -3.76 -6.34
N PRO A 14 -17.59 -4.31 -6.31
CA PRO A 14 -17.16 -5.25 -5.26
C PRO A 14 -17.04 -4.59 -3.88
N VAL A 15 -16.71 -3.30 -3.82
CA VAL A 15 -16.39 -2.59 -2.57
C VAL A 15 -17.56 -1.75 -2.03
N LYS A 16 -18.57 -1.46 -2.88
CA LYS A 16 -19.71 -0.59 -2.55
C LYS A 16 -20.41 -0.93 -1.23
N ALA A 17 -20.63 -2.22 -0.95
CA ALA A 17 -21.36 -2.65 0.25
C ALA A 17 -20.58 -2.35 1.54
N PHE A 18 -19.25 -2.50 1.50
CA PHE A 18 -18.37 -2.23 2.64
C PHE A 18 -18.43 -0.77 3.07
N PHE A 19 -18.33 0.16 2.11
CA PHE A 19 -18.31 1.59 2.42
C PHE A 19 -19.68 2.19 2.75
N ARG A 20 -20.79 1.58 2.31
CA ARG A 20 -22.15 2.10 2.59
C ARG A 20 -22.74 1.67 3.93
N GLY A 21 -22.07 0.77 4.64
CA GLY A 21 -22.51 0.25 5.93
C GLY A 21 -22.00 1.02 7.15
N SER A 22 -21.08 1.96 6.96
CA SER A 22 -20.48 2.74 8.04
C SER A 22 -21.22 4.07 8.21
N GLY A 23 -21.70 4.36 9.43
CA GLY A 23 -22.24 5.68 9.79
C GLY A 23 -21.12 6.70 10.02
N ASP A 24 -21.39 7.98 9.76
CA ASP A 24 -20.48 9.13 9.90
C ASP A 24 -19.10 8.94 9.24
N ILE A 25 -19.08 8.96 7.91
CA ILE A 25 -17.84 8.90 7.13
C ILE A 25 -17.44 10.31 6.69
N GLU A 26 -16.28 10.77 7.14
CA GLU A 26 -15.60 11.92 6.54
C GLU A 26 -14.87 11.47 5.27
N ALA A 27 -15.21 12.07 4.13
CA ALA A 27 -14.56 11.78 2.85
C ALA A 27 -13.54 12.86 2.51
N ILE A 28 -12.28 12.44 2.35
CA ILE A 28 -11.17 13.30 1.96
C ILE A 28 -10.62 12.82 0.61
N GLY A 29 -10.59 13.73 -0.35
CA GLY A 29 -10.08 13.52 -1.69
C GLY A 29 -8.72 14.18 -1.90
N THR A 30 -7.83 13.51 -2.64
CA THR A 30 -6.49 14.00 -2.95
C THR A 30 -6.15 13.75 -4.42
N SER A 31 -4.97 14.21 -4.86
CA SER A 31 -4.44 14.07 -6.22
C SER A 31 -5.09 14.99 -7.27
N GLY A 32 -4.43 15.05 -8.43
CA GLY A 32 -4.65 16.13 -9.39
C GLY A 32 -6.04 16.22 -10.02
N THR A 33 -6.78 15.12 -10.16
CA THR A 33 -8.17 15.20 -10.66
C THR A 33 -9.07 15.93 -9.67
N ILE A 34 -9.00 15.56 -8.39
CA ILE A 34 -9.85 16.14 -7.34
C ILE A 34 -9.48 17.61 -7.12
N ILE A 35 -8.17 17.90 -7.00
CA ILE A 35 -7.65 19.27 -6.83
C ILE A 35 -8.05 20.16 -8.03
N SER A 36 -7.91 19.67 -9.27
CA SER A 36 -8.33 20.45 -10.44
C SER A 36 -9.85 20.64 -10.50
N THR A 37 -10.63 19.66 -10.03
CA THR A 37 -12.10 19.75 -10.00
C THR A 37 -12.57 20.81 -9.01
N GLU A 38 -12.01 20.84 -7.80
CA GLU A 38 -12.30 21.89 -6.81
C GLU A 38 -11.89 23.26 -7.32
N ARG A 39 -10.68 23.40 -7.88
CA ARG A 39 -10.22 24.68 -8.45
C ARG A 39 -11.16 25.21 -9.53
N VAL A 40 -11.60 24.36 -10.44
CA VAL A 40 -12.54 24.74 -11.50
C VAL A 40 -13.90 25.09 -10.90
N ALA A 41 -14.42 24.25 -9.99
CA ALA A 41 -15.72 24.46 -9.35
C ALA A 41 -15.78 25.78 -8.57
N ASN A 42 -14.73 26.09 -7.80
CA ASN A 42 -14.58 27.36 -7.08
C ASN A 42 -14.48 28.54 -8.06
N ALA A 43 -13.66 28.42 -9.10
CA ALA A 43 -13.42 29.52 -10.04
C ALA A 43 -14.67 29.91 -10.87
N ILE A 44 -15.61 28.98 -11.06
CA ILE A 44 -16.88 29.24 -11.75
C ILE A 44 -18.08 29.36 -10.80
N GLY A 45 -17.83 29.38 -9.48
CA GLY A 45 -18.83 29.65 -8.44
C GLY A 45 -19.86 28.55 -8.20
N ILE A 46 -19.54 27.27 -8.45
CA ILE A 46 -20.44 26.14 -8.19
C ILE A 46 -20.37 25.69 -6.73
N VAL A 47 -19.20 25.77 -6.11
CA VAL A 47 -18.96 25.40 -4.71
C VAL A 47 -18.13 26.47 -4.02
N GLU A 48 -18.22 26.54 -2.70
CA GLU A 48 -17.36 27.40 -1.86
C GLU A 48 -16.26 26.61 -1.14
N SER A 49 -16.47 25.30 -0.91
CA SER A 49 -15.50 24.45 -0.22
C SER A 49 -15.52 23.00 -0.71
N ASP A 50 -16.58 22.26 -0.41
CA ASP A 50 -16.61 20.81 -0.60
C ASP A 50 -17.19 20.42 -1.96
N LEU A 51 -16.65 19.36 -2.57
CA LEU A 51 -17.21 18.79 -3.79
C LEU A 51 -18.44 17.94 -3.46
N THR A 52 -19.56 18.21 -4.13
CA THR A 52 -20.80 17.42 -4.04
C THR A 52 -21.10 16.72 -5.37
N PHE A 53 -21.98 15.73 -5.35
CA PHE A 53 -22.39 15.04 -6.57
C PHE A 53 -22.99 16.00 -7.61
N GLU A 54 -23.81 16.95 -7.17
CA GLU A 54 -24.46 17.96 -8.01
C GLU A 54 -23.43 18.88 -8.67
N ALA A 55 -22.40 19.29 -7.93
CA ALA A 55 -21.31 20.08 -8.47
C ALA A 55 -20.57 19.34 -9.60
N LEU A 56 -20.35 18.02 -9.43
CA LEU A 56 -19.69 17.21 -10.44
C LEU A 56 -20.55 17.03 -11.71
N GLU A 57 -21.86 16.82 -11.57
CA GLU A 57 -22.77 16.74 -12.72
C GLU A 57 -22.81 18.06 -13.49
N ALA A 58 -22.86 19.20 -12.80
CA ALA A 58 -22.82 20.53 -13.43
C ALA A 58 -21.50 20.82 -14.16
N LEU A 59 -20.39 20.23 -13.72
CA LEU A 59 -19.12 20.28 -14.43
C LEU A 59 -19.10 19.36 -15.66
N ILE A 60 -19.67 18.16 -15.53
CA ILE A 60 -19.79 17.20 -16.65
C ILE A 60 -20.61 17.82 -17.79
N GLU A 61 -21.71 18.49 -17.49
CA GLU A 61 -22.53 19.20 -18.47
C GLU A 61 -21.71 20.23 -19.25
N ARG A 62 -20.95 21.08 -18.57
CA ARG A 62 -20.06 22.06 -19.20
C ARG A 62 -18.96 21.42 -20.07
N VAL A 63 -18.44 20.26 -19.67
CA VAL A 63 -17.47 19.52 -20.48
C VAL A 63 -18.14 18.97 -21.75
N ILE A 64 -19.37 18.51 -21.65
CA ILE A 64 -20.15 18.02 -22.80
C ILE A 64 -20.46 19.19 -23.76
N GLU A 65 -20.82 20.35 -23.23
CA GLU A 65 -21.09 21.57 -24.02
C GLU A 65 -19.86 22.04 -24.81
N ALA A 66 -18.65 21.89 -24.25
CA ALA A 66 -17.41 22.21 -24.97
C ALA A 66 -17.17 21.30 -26.19
N GLY A 67 -17.80 20.11 -26.24
CA GLY A 67 -17.82 19.19 -27.38
C GLY A 67 -16.52 18.43 -27.66
N SER A 68 -15.36 19.02 -27.34
CA SER A 68 -14.05 18.38 -27.49
C SER A 68 -13.08 18.81 -26.39
N VAL A 69 -12.07 17.98 -26.16
CA VAL A 69 -11.02 18.23 -25.17
C VAL A 69 -10.19 19.46 -25.53
N ASP A 70 -9.90 19.67 -26.82
CA ASP A 70 -9.11 20.81 -27.28
C ASP A 70 -9.85 22.15 -27.16
N ALA A 71 -11.19 22.10 -27.20
CA ALA A 71 -12.04 23.27 -26.98
C ALA A 71 -12.31 23.55 -25.49
N LEU A 72 -11.91 22.66 -24.58
CA LEU A 72 -12.22 22.75 -23.15
C LEU A 72 -11.38 23.83 -22.47
N LYS A 73 -11.98 25.02 -22.30
CA LYS A 73 -11.38 26.15 -21.58
C LYS A 73 -12.14 26.42 -20.30
N MET A 74 -11.54 26.06 -19.18
CA MET A 74 -12.11 26.25 -17.84
C MET A 74 -11.16 27.08 -16.97
N PRO A 75 -11.64 28.10 -16.24
CA PRO A 75 -10.84 28.79 -15.25
C PRO A 75 -10.23 27.82 -14.24
N GLY A 76 -8.92 27.95 -13.96
CA GLY A 76 -8.22 27.06 -13.02
C GLY A 76 -7.78 25.70 -13.59
N LEU A 77 -8.08 25.41 -14.87
CA LEU A 77 -7.66 24.19 -15.56
C LEU A 77 -6.56 24.47 -16.58
N SER A 78 -5.39 23.84 -16.41
CA SER A 78 -4.31 23.95 -17.41
C SER A 78 -4.59 23.08 -18.65
N GLU A 79 -4.05 23.45 -19.81
CA GLU A 79 -4.20 22.69 -21.07
C GLU A 79 -3.75 21.23 -20.91
N ARG A 80 -2.60 21.00 -20.28
CA ARG A 80 -2.10 19.65 -19.99
C ARG A 80 -3.08 18.83 -19.15
N ARG A 81 -3.78 19.47 -18.21
CA ARG A 81 -4.75 18.80 -17.35
C ARG A 81 -6.08 18.56 -18.07
N ALA A 82 -6.51 19.47 -18.94
CA ALA A 82 -7.73 19.33 -19.74
C ALA A 82 -7.74 18.02 -20.53
N GLN A 83 -6.57 17.56 -21.00
CA GLN A 83 -6.40 16.30 -21.74
C GLN A 83 -6.84 15.03 -20.97
N VAL A 84 -6.78 15.04 -19.64
CA VAL A 84 -7.10 13.87 -18.79
C VAL A 84 -8.27 14.11 -17.83
N TRP A 85 -8.64 15.37 -17.60
CA TRP A 85 -9.62 15.75 -16.60
C TRP A 85 -11.03 15.21 -16.85
N PRO A 86 -11.60 15.22 -18.08
CA PRO A 86 -12.93 14.64 -18.34
C PRO A 86 -13.07 13.18 -17.91
N GLY A 87 -12.03 12.37 -18.17
CA GLY A 87 -11.99 10.97 -17.74
C GLY A 87 -11.99 10.86 -16.21
N GLY A 88 -11.11 11.62 -15.55
CA GLY A 88 -11.05 11.68 -14.09
C GLY A 88 -12.35 12.17 -13.44
N LEU A 89 -12.98 13.20 -14.01
CA LEU A 89 -14.25 13.75 -13.55
C LEU A 89 -15.37 12.70 -13.61
N SER A 90 -15.42 11.90 -14.68
CA SER A 90 -16.40 10.82 -14.81
C SER A 90 -16.24 9.73 -13.75
N ILE A 91 -15.00 9.41 -13.38
CA ILE A 91 -14.70 8.44 -12.31
C ILE A 91 -15.11 9.04 -10.95
N LEU A 92 -14.76 10.30 -10.71
CA LEU A 92 -15.04 10.99 -9.46
C LEU A 92 -16.55 11.11 -9.19
N ALA A 93 -17.33 11.46 -10.21
CA ALA A 93 -18.79 11.55 -10.10
C ALA A 93 -19.42 10.20 -9.71
N GLU A 94 -18.99 9.11 -10.35
CA GLU A 94 -19.49 7.78 -9.99
C GLU A 94 -19.01 7.32 -8.62
N LEU A 95 -17.79 7.67 -8.21
CA LEU A 95 -17.29 7.34 -6.89
C LEU A 95 -18.16 7.97 -5.80
N ILE A 96 -18.40 9.28 -5.86
CA ILE A 96 -19.24 9.99 -4.88
C ILE A 96 -20.68 9.44 -4.90
N GLY A 97 -21.27 9.28 -6.10
CA GLY A 97 -22.65 8.80 -6.23
C GLY A 97 -22.85 7.35 -5.78
N VAL A 98 -21.93 6.44 -6.13
CA VAL A 98 -22.04 5.01 -5.76
C VAL A 98 -21.86 4.82 -4.26
N LEU A 99 -20.86 5.50 -3.68
CA LEU A 99 -20.52 5.41 -2.25
C LEU A 99 -21.45 6.25 -1.37
N ARG A 100 -22.30 7.11 -1.95
CA ARG A 100 -23.18 8.05 -1.24
C ARG A 100 -22.41 9.03 -0.36
N ILE A 101 -21.32 9.58 -0.89
CA ILE A 101 -20.58 10.63 -0.23
C ILE A 101 -21.37 11.93 -0.41
N GLU A 102 -21.75 12.58 0.69
CA GLU A 102 -22.48 13.85 0.63
C GLU A 102 -21.55 15.03 0.31
N ARG A 103 -20.40 15.07 0.98
CA ARG A 103 -19.39 16.12 0.84
C ARG A 103 -18.00 15.49 0.79
N LEU A 104 -17.24 15.81 -0.25
CA LEU A 104 -15.84 15.43 -0.39
C LEU A 104 -14.95 16.64 -0.14
N LYS A 105 -14.23 16.61 0.98
CA LYS A 105 -13.21 17.62 1.30
C LYS A 105 -11.96 17.38 0.47
N VAL A 106 -11.30 18.43 -0.02
CA VAL A 106 -10.05 18.29 -0.75
C VAL A 106 -8.86 18.52 0.18
N SER A 107 -7.84 17.68 0.05
CA SER A 107 -6.55 17.85 0.73
C SER A 107 -5.44 18.05 -0.28
N ASP A 108 -4.57 19.02 0.01
CA ASP A 108 -3.31 19.22 -0.72
C ASP A 108 -2.28 18.11 -0.44
N GLY A 109 -2.45 17.37 0.67
CA GLY A 109 -1.59 16.24 1.03
C GLY A 109 -1.93 14.99 0.23
N ALA A 110 -0.90 14.31 -0.29
CA ALA A 110 -1.02 13.09 -1.07
C ALA A 110 0.04 12.06 -0.61
N LEU A 111 0.50 11.23 -1.55
CA LEU A 111 1.47 10.17 -1.27
C LEU A 111 2.84 10.70 -0.81
N ARG A 112 3.26 11.87 -1.31
CA ARG A 112 4.58 12.43 -0.99
C ARG A 112 4.67 12.80 0.49
N GLU A 113 3.66 13.46 0.99
CA GLU A 113 3.53 13.86 2.39
C GLU A 113 3.47 12.61 3.26
N GLY A 114 2.64 11.62 2.89
CA GLY A 114 2.59 10.33 3.59
C GLY A 114 3.94 9.60 3.67
N LEU A 115 4.73 9.62 2.58
CA LEU A 115 6.08 9.05 2.57
C LEU A 115 7.06 9.83 3.44
N LEU A 116 6.98 11.17 3.45
CA LEU A 116 7.82 12.00 4.32
C LEU A 116 7.53 11.73 5.79
N TYR A 117 6.25 11.63 6.17
CA TYR A 117 5.83 11.28 7.53
C TYR A 117 6.26 9.86 7.90
N ASP A 118 6.15 8.88 7.00
CA ASP A 118 6.64 7.51 7.24
C ASP A 118 8.16 7.48 7.45
N LEU A 119 8.93 8.21 6.63
CA LEU A 119 10.38 8.34 6.81
C LEU A 119 10.75 9.01 8.13
N LEU A 120 10.02 10.05 8.55
CA LEU A 120 10.23 10.71 9.84
C LEU A 120 9.87 9.78 11.00
N GLY A 121 8.76 9.04 10.89
CA GLY A 121 8.34 8.05 11.89
C GLY A 121 9.35 6.93 12.08
N ARG A 122 9.99 6.45 11.00
CA ARG A 122 11.10 5.48 11.09
C ARG A 122 12.29 6.01 11.89
N LEU A 123 12.56 7.32 11.85
CA LEU A 123 13.61 7.96 12.65
C LEU A 123 13.19 8.17 14.11
N GLN A 124 11.88 8.20 14.38
CA GLN A 124 11.29 8.44 15.71
C GLN A 124 10.74 7.16 16.39
N HIS A 125 11.09 5.97 15.89
CA HIS A 125 10.65 4.65 16.40
C HIS A 125 9.15 4.32 16.22
N GLU A 126 8.44 5.04 15.36
CA GLU A 126 7.07 4.70 14.95
C GLU A 126 7.06 3.96 13.61
N ASP A 127 7.62 2.74 13.58
CA ASP A 127 7.72 1.96 12.35
C ASP A 127 6.40 1.24 12.00
N ALA A 128 5.80 1.60 10.88
CA ALA A 128 4.61 0.93 10.36
C ALA A 128 4.83 -0.57 10.08
N ARG A 129 6.07 -0.98 9.77
CA ARG A 129 6.44 -2.38 9.54
C ARG A 129 6.33 -3.21 10.82
N GLU A 130 6.73 -2.66 11.96
CA GLU A 130 6.57 -3.31 13.27
C GLU A 130 5.09 -3.55 13.60
N ARG A 131 4.23 -2.55 13.35
CA ARG A 131 2.77 -2.70 13.52
C ARG A 131 2.22 -3.80 12.62
N THR A 132 2.65 -3.84 11.36
CA THR A 132 2.24 -4.87 10.40
C THR A 132 2.67 -6.27 10.82
N VAL A 133 3.93 -6.45 11.24
CA VAL A 133 4.45 -7.74 11.73
C VAL A 133 3.68 -8.20 12.96
N ARG A 134 3.45 -7.30 13.94
CA ARG A 134 2.67 -7.61 15.14
C ARG A 134 1.22 -8.00 14.80
N ALA A 135 0.57 -7.26 13.91
CA ALA A 135 -0.79 -7.54 13.48
C ALA A 135 -0.89 -8.89 12.76
N MET A 136 0.09 -9.23 11.91
CA MET A 136 0.15 -10.53 11.24
C MET A 136 0.40 -11.67 12.23
N ALA A 137 1.36 -11.53 13.15
CA ALA A 137 1.63 -12.54 14.17
C ALA A 137 0.38 -12.84 15.02
N GLY A 138 -0.34 -11.80 15.46
CA GLY A 138 -1.60 -11.96 16.19
C GLY A 138 -2.72 -12.59 15.34
N ARG A 139 -2.84 -12.22 14.06
CA ARG A 139 -3.86 -12.78 13.16
C ARG A 139 -3.69 -14.28 12.91
N TYR A 140 -2.45 -14.75 12.82
CA TYR A 140 -2.11 -16.15 12.54
C TYR A 140 -1.72 -16.94 13.80
N ASN A 141 -2.04 -16.41 14.99
CA ASN A 141 -1.82 -17.09 16.27
C ASN A 141 -0.38 -17.61 16.46
N VAL A 142 0.62 -16.82 16.07
CA VAL A 142 2.03 -17.19 16.23
C VAL A 142 2.37 -17.36 17.72
N ASP A 143 3.13 -18.39 18.06
CA ASP A 143 3.74 -18.51 19.39
C ASP A 143 4.81 -17.43 19.57
N GLU A 144 4.45 -16.35 20.25
CA GLU A 144 5.34 -15.21 20.49
C GLU A 144 6.60 -15.61 21.27
N ALA A 145 6.52 -16.57 22.18
CA ALA A 145 7.67 -17.02 22.94
C ALA A 145 8.66 -17.79 22.05
N GLN A 146 8.16 -18.62 21.13
CA GLN A 146 8.99 -19.31 20.14
C GLN A 146 9.60 -18.32 19.14
N ALA A 147 8.79 -17.42 18.59
CA ALA A 147 9.26 -16.35 17.71
C ALA A 147 10.39 -15.53 18.34
N GLN A 148 10.26 -15.18 19.62
CA GLN A 148 11.27 -14.42 20.34
C GLN A 148 12.57 -15.22 20.52
N ARG A 149 12.52 -16.50 20.90
CA ARG A 149 13.70 -17.36 21.00
C ARG A 149 14.47 -17.48 19.69
N VAL A 150 13.75 -17.64 18.58
CA VAL A 150 14.35 -17.72 17.23
C VAL A 150 14.98 -16.38 16.85
N ALA A 151 14.30 -15.25 17.12
CA ALA A 151 14.83 -13.93 16.82
C ALA A 151 16.12 -13.64 17.61
N GLU A 152 16.14 -13.92 18.91
CA GLU A 152 17.32 -13.75 19.77
C GLU A 152 18.50 -14.58 19.28
N THR A 153 18.25 -15.85 18.96
CA THR A 153 19.30 -16.75 18.44
C THR A 153 19.86 -16.24 17.11
N ALA A 154 18.98 -15.86 16.17
CA ALA A 154 19.41 -15.35 14.87
C ALA A 154 20.20 -14.03 14.98
N CYS A 155 19.82 -13.13 15.90
CA CYS A 155 20.56 -11.90 16.16
C CYS A 155 21.93 -12.16 16.79
N LEU A 156 22.02 -13.07 17.76
CA LEU A 156 23.31 -13.47 18.36
C LEU A 156 24.27 -14.07 17.31
N LEU A 157 23.75 -14.82 16.34
CA LEU A 157 24.55 -15.34 15.23
C LEU A 157 24.95 -14.23 14.24
N LEU A 158 24.05 -13.27 13.98
CA LEU A 158 24.34 -12.10 13.15
C LEU A 158 25.51 -11.30 13.73
N GLU A 159 25.48 -10.97 15.02
CA GLU A 159 26.53 -10.20 15.70
C GLU A 159 27.94 -10.79 15.50
N GLN A 160 28.05 -12.13 15.49
CA GLN A 160 29.33 -12.82 15.34
C GLN A 160 29.90 -12.77 13.91
N CYS A 161 29.05 -12.51 12.91
CA CYS A 161 29.42 -12.60 11.49
C CYS A 161 29.19 -11.32 10.70
N ALA A 162 28.54 -10.30 11.29
CA ALA A 162 28.02 -9.14 10.58
C ALA A 162 29.09 -8.39 9.79
N GLU A 163 30.26 -8.12 10.39
CA GLU A 163 31.35 -7.41 9.72
C GLU A 163 32.04 -8.28 8.64
N PRO A 164 32.52 -9.51 8.93
CA PRO A 164 33.09 -10.39 7.90
C PRO A 164 32.14 -10.66 6.72
N TRP A 165 30.84 -10.71 6.99
CA TRP A 165 29.79 -10.95 5.99
C TRP A 165 29.18 -9.67 5.43
N GLN A 166 29.70 -8.48 5.77
CA GLN A 166 29.22 -7.19 5.28
C GLN A 166 27.70 -6.98 5.46
N LEU A 167 27.14 -7.54 6.54
CA LEU A 167 25.73 -7.40 6.94
C LEU A 167 25.55 -6.20 7.88
N THR A 168 26.08 -5.04 7.50
CA THR A 168 26.14 -3.83 8.35
C THR A 168 24.91 -2.92 8.24
N SER A 169 23.99 -3.24 7.33
CA SER A 169 22.73 -2.49 7.18
C SER A 169 21.77 -2.84 8.32
N PRO A 170 21.03 -1.86 8.89
CA PRO A 170 19.96 -2.13 9.85
C PRO A 170 18.90 -3.12 9.33
N LEU A 171 18.73 -3.21 8.01
CA LEU A 171 17.82 -4.15 7.37
C LEU A 171 18.22 -5.62 7.61
N ALA A 172 19.50 -5.91 7.89
CA ALA A 172 19.97 -7.26 8.17
C ALA A 172 19.33 -7.81 9.45
N GLU A 173 19.47 -7.08 10.56
CA GLU A 173 18.88 -7.43 11.86
C GLU A 173 17.36 -7.37 11.79
N GLN A 174 16.79 -6.28 11.27
CA GLN A 174 15.34 -6.11 11.13
C GLN A 174 14.72 -7.25 10.30
N GLY A 175 15.36 -7.63 9.20
CA GLY A 175 14.93 -8.74 8.35
C GLY A 175 14.90 -10.08 9.09
N LEU A 176 15.90 -10.37 9.92
CA LEU A 176 15.92 -11.57 10.76
C LEU A 176 14.81 -11.55 11.80
N VAL A 177 14.67 -10.45 12.54
CA VAL A 177 13.66 -10.30 13.59
C VAL A 177 12.25 -10.46 13.02
N TRP A 178 11.93 -9.77 11.93
CA TRP A 178 10.61 -9.90 11.29
C TRP A 178 10.38 -11.31 10.74
N SER A 179 11.40 -11.93 10.15
CA SER A 179 11.28 -13.29 9.63
C SER A 179 11.06 -14.29 10.75
N ALA A 180 11.81 -14.20 11.85
CA ALA A 180 11.61 -15.03 13.04
C ALA A 180 10.22 -14.84 13.66
N ARG A 181 9.71 -13.60 13.72
CA ARG A 181 8.35 -13.34 14.22
C ARG A 181 7.24 -13.88 13.33
N LEU A 182 7.53 -14.14 12.06
CA LEU A 182 6.54 -14.61 11.08
C LEU A 182 6.84 -15.99 10.51
N HIS A 183 7.89 -16.66 11.01
CA HIS A 183 8.39 -17.91 10.43
C HIS A 183 7.34 -19.03 10.48
N GLU A 184 6.45 -18.98 11.48
CA GLU A 184 5.42 -19.97 11.77
C GLU A 184 4.00 -19.60 11.31
N ILE A 185 3.78 -18.46 10.65
CA ILE A 185 2.42 -18.07 10.20
C ILE A 185 1.78 -19.08 9.23
N GLY A 186 2.58 -19.92 8.59
CA GLY A 186 2.10 -21.00 7.73
C GLY A 186 1.50 -22.20 8.47
N LEU A 187 1.71 -22.31 9.80
CA LEU A 187 1.18 -23.40 10.62
C LEU A 187 -0.35 -23.38 10.69
N ASP A 188 -0.95 -22.20 10.54
CA ASP A 188 -2.41 -22.01 10.48
C ASP A 188 -3.04 -22.66 9.23
N ILE A 189 -2.22 -22.96 8.21
CA ILE A 189 -2.64 -23.69 7.00
C ILE A 189 -2.34 -25.18 7.12
N SER A 190 -1.08 -25.52 7.42
CA SER A 190 -0.61 -26.91 7.49
C SER A 190 0.73 -26.99 8.21
N HIS A 191 0.93 -28.05 9.00
CA HIS A 191 2.24 -28.37 9.59
C HIS A 191 3.25 -28.86 8.55
N ASP A 192 2.79 -29.59 7.52
CA ASP A 192 3.68 -29.97 6.43
C ASP A 192 3.93 -28.76 5.52
N GLY A 193 5.20 -28.53 5.19
CA GLY A 193 5.60 -27.44 4.31
C GLY A 193 5.25 -26.03 4.81
N TYR A 194 5.01 -25.81 6.11
CA TYR A 194 4.55 -24.53 6.66
C TYR A 194 5.41 -23.33 6.25
N GLN A 195 6.72 -23.50 6.03
CA GLN A 195 7.59 -22.45 5.55
C GLN A 195 7.20 -21.91 4.16
N ARG A 196 6.63 -22.76 3.28
CA ARG A 196 6.13 -22.37 1.96
C ARG A 196 4.79 -21.64 2.07
N HIS A 197 3.92 -22.09 2.97
CA HIS A 197 2.66 -21.43 3.27
C HIS A 197 2.88 -20.04 3.88
N GLY A 198 3.78 -19.93 4.86
CA GLY A 198 4.14 -18.67 5.47
C GLY A 198 4.77 -17.69 4.46
N ALA A 199 5.67 -18.17 3.61
CA ALA A 199 6.23 -17.35 2.54
C ALA A 199 5.17 -16.87 1.54
N TYR A 200 4.22 -17.75 1.18
CA TYR A 200 3.12 -17.39 0.31
C TYR A 200 2.22 -16.31 0.93
N ILE A 201 1.89 -16.45 2.23
CA ILE A 201 1.13 -15.44 2.97
C ILE A 201 1.91 -14.11 2.99
N ALA A 202 3.17 -14.12 3.41
CA ALA A 202 3.98 -12.91 3.51
C ALA A 202 4.19 -12.21 2.17
N GLU A 203 4.33 -12.97 1.06
CA GLU A 203 4.51 -12.41 -0.29
C GLU A 203 3.24 -11.73 -0.83
N ASN A 204 2.06 -12.25 -0.50
CA ASN A 204 0.79 -11.84 -1.11
C ASN A 204 -0.10 -11.01 -0.18
N ALA A 205 0.23 -10.91 1.11
CA ALA A 205 -0.50 -10.07 2.05
C ALA A 205 -0.30 -8.57 1.78
N ASP A 206 -1.30 -7.77 2.15
CA ASP A 206 -1.14 -6.33 2.29
C ASP A 206 -0.34 -6.05 3.56
N MET A 207 0.88 -5.54 3.39
CA MET A 207 1.82 -5.27 4.47
C MET A 207 2.18 -3.78 4.54
N PRO A 208 1.34 -2.93 5.16
CA PRO A 208 1.60 -1.50 5.30
C PRO A 208 3.00 -1.22 5.87
N GLY A 209 3.69 -0.23 5.30
CA GLY A 209 5.06 0.14 5.69
C GLY A 209 6.16 -0.69 5.01
N PHE A 210 5.87 -1.87 4.46
CA PHE A 210 6.86 -2.69 3.74
C PHE A 210 6.95 -2.31 2.26
N PRO A 211 8.10 -1.84 1.78
CA PRO A 211 8.38 -1.82 0.35
C PRO A 211 8.35 -3.23 -0.23
N ARG A 212 7.95 -3.37 -1.51
CA ARG A 212 7.86 -4.68 -2.18
C ARG A 212 9.18 -5.47 -2.15
N ALA A 213 10.33 -4.79 -2.18
CA ALA A 213 11.63 -5.47 -2.08
C ALA A 213 11.88 -6.08 -0.69
N GLU A 214 11.52 -5.37 0.39
CA GLU A 214 11.63 -5.85 1.76
C GLU A 214 10.62 -6.97 2.04
N GLN A 215 9.38 -6.84 1.55
CA GLN A 215 8.37 -7.90 1.65
C GLN A 215 8.84 -9.19 0.97
N ARG A 216 9.49 -9.09 -0.20
CA ARG A 216 10.09 -10.26 -0.87
C ARG A 216 11.27 -10.84 -0.12
N LEU A 217 12.09 -10.01 0.54
CA LEU A 217 13.17 -10.48 1.40
C LEU A 217 12.61 -11.29 2.56
N LEU A 218 11.58 -10.77 3.25
CA LEU A 218 10.86 -11.47 4.31
C LEU A 218 10.30 -12.81 3.83
N ALA A 219 9.60 -12.83 2.70
CA ALA A 219 9.07 -14.06 2.12
C ALA A 219 10.17 -15.07 1.75
N PHE A 220 11.31 -14.60 1.23
CA PHE A 220 12.47 -15.44 0.94
C PHE A 220 13.05 -16.10 2.19
N LEU A 221 13.23 -15.32 3.26
CA LEU A 221 13.78 -15.80 4.54
C LEU A 221 12.83 -16.83 5.17
N ILE A 222 11.53 -16.53 5.23
CA ILE A 222 10.51 -17.48 5.71
C ILE A 222 10.50 -18.75 4.85
N ALA A 223 10.56 -18.63 3.52
CA ALA A 223 10.56 -19.81 2.62
C ALA A 223 11.77 -20.72 2.84
N SER A 224 12.91 -20.11 3.20
CA SER A 224 14.22 -20.76 3.24
C SER A 224 14.68 -21.09 4.66
N GLN A 225 13.85 -20.88 5.68
CA GLN A 225 14.14 -21.16 7.10
C GLN A 225 14.38 -22.65 7.40
N ARG A 226 13.96 -23.56 6.51
CA ARG A 226 14.18 -25.01 6.64
C ARG A 226 14.14 -25.67 5.26
N HIS A 227 14.56 -26.94 5.18
CA HIS A 227 14.65 -27.69 3.92
C HIS A 227 15.55 -27.03 2.88
N GLN A 228 15.37 -27.29 1.59
CA GLN A 228 16.18 -26.66 0.53
C GLN A 228 15.88 -25.16 0.40
N ILE A 229 16.92 -24.36 0.15
CA ILE A 229 16.80 -22.92 -0.12
C ILE A 229 15.98 -22.71 -1.40
N VAL A 230 14.94 -21.88 -1.32
CA VAL A 230 13.99 -21.70 -2.43
C VAL A 230 14.49 -20.61 -3.39
N THR A 231 15.32 -21.04 -4.36
CA THR A 231 16.01 -20.13 -5.31
C THR A 231 15.07 -19.23 -6.13
N ARG A 232 13.79 -19.59 -6.31
CA ARG A 232 12.80 -18.74 -6.99
C ARG A 232 12.68 -17.36 -6.30
N TYR A 233 12.59 -17.37 -4.97
CA TYR A 233 12.41 -16.18 -4.17
C TYR A 233 13.68 -15.33 -4.20
N LEU A 234 14.85 -15.97 -4.11
CA LEU A 234 16.14 -15.30 -4.23
C LEU A 234 16.30 -14.56 -5.56
N LYS A 235 15.87 -15.16 -6.68
CA LYS A 235 15.94 -14.53 -8.00
C LYS A 235 15.04 -13.30 -8.12
N SER A 236 13.97 -13.20 -7.33
CA SER A 236 13.05 -12.05 -7.29
C SER A 236 13.60 -10.83 -6.55
N LEU A 237 14.67 -11.01 -5.78
CA LEU A 237 15.35 -9.94 -5.05
C LEU A 237 16.29 -9.13 -5.96
N PRO A 238 16.51 -7.83 -5.64
CA PRO A 238 17.58 -7.03 -6.25
C PRO A 238 18.92 -7.77 -6.21
N ARG A 239 19.71 -7.70 -7.29
CA ARG A 239 20.97 -8.45 -7.39
C ARG A 239 21.91 -8.21 -6.21
N ALA A 240 22.01 -6.96 -5.76
CA ALA A 240 22.83 -6.55 -4.62
C ALA A 240 22.40 -7.19 -3.28
N TRP A 241 21.15 -7.64 -3.17
CA TRP A 241 20.62 -8.21 -1.93
C TRP A 241 20.71 -9.74 -1.89
N ARG A 242 21.00 -10.42 -3.01
CA ARG A 242 20.92 -11.88 -3.08
C ARG A 242 21.92 -12.58 -2.17
N GLU A 243 23.18 -12.14 -2.22
CA GLU A 243 24.21 -12.73 -1.36
C GLU A 243 23.99 -12.41 0.13
N PRO A 244 23.73 -11.14 0.53
CA PRO A 244 23.31 -10.85 1.90
C PRO A 244 22.09 -11.66 2.35
N ALA A 245 21.05 -11.77 1.52
CA ALA A 245 19.85 -12.53 1.85
C ALA A 245 20.16 -14.01 2.06
N LEU A 246 21.01 -14.63 1.23
CA LEU A 246 21.45 -16.01 1.44
C LEU A 246 22.14 -16.20 2.79
N ARG A 247 23.01 -15.26 3.18
CA ARG A 247 23.69 -15.28 4.48
C ARG A 247 22.70 -15.16 5.62
N LEU A 248 21.75 -14.22 5.55
CA LEU A 248 20.66 -14.10 6.53
C LEU A 248 19.78 -15.36 6.60
N ALA A 249 19.50 -15.99 5.46
CA ALA A 249 18.76 -17.26 5.43
C ALA A 249 19.53 -18.38 6.13
N ILE A 250 20.87 -18.40 6.05
CA ILE A 250 21.68 -19.36 6.80
C ILE A 250 21.54 -19.10 8.31
N LEU A 251 21.63 -17.85 8.75
CA LEU A 251 21.49 -17.50 10.17
C LEU A 251 20.13 -17.89 10.74
N LEU A 252 19.04 -17.66 9.99
CA LEU A 252 17.68 -18.01 10.44
C LEU A 252 17.43 -19.52 10.54
N ARG A 253 18.27 -20.35 9.91
CA ARG A 253 18.12 -21.82 9.88
C ARG A 253 18.82 -22.53 11.03
N LEU A 254 19.80 -21.86 11.64
CA LEU A 254 20.65 -22.40 12.72
C LEU A 254 19.98 -22.15 14.06
#